data_AF-A0A1F8H9L2-F1
#
_entry.id   AF-A0A1F8H9L2-F1
#
_cell.length_a   1.000
_cell.length_b   1.000
_cell.length_c   1.000
_cell.angle_alpha   90.00
_cell.angle_beta   90.00
_cell.angle_gamma   90.00
#
_symmetry.space_group_name_H-M   'P 1'
#
loop_
_entity.id
_entity.type
_entity.pdbx_description
1 polymer ?
#
loop_
_entity_poly.entity_id
_entity_poly.type
_entity_poly.pdbx_seq_one_letter_code
_entity_poly.pdbx_strand_id
1 'polypeptide(L)'
;MALSKLEPDKDRVEEIAQRMKEIIETTWLRDPNLNKETAEEYQLLRKEIEDMGMHVEHETKLNLEDSSGPKLEAEITIWIPKNITIQ
;
A
#
# COMPACT_ATOMS: atom_id res chain seq x y z
N MET A 1 25.89 11.01 20.55
CA MET A 1 24.56 11.28 19.97
C MET A 1 24.21 10.06 19.14
N ALA A 2 23.34 9.21 19.67
CA ALA A 2 23.08 7.90 19.09
C ALA A 2 22.15 8.05 17.87
N LEU A 3 22.63 7.63 16.70
CA LEU A 3 21.80 7.21 15.58
C LEU A 3 21.06 5.94 16.02
N SER A 4 20.07 6.10 16.91
CA SER A 4 19.18 5.01 17.28
C SER A 4 18.32 4.72 16.07
N LYS A 5 18.80 3.74 15.28
CA LYS A 5 18.04 2.83 14.42
C LYS A 5 16.55 3.22 14.30
N LEU A 6 16.25 4.11 13.36
CA LEU A 6 14.92 4.29 12.79
C LEU A 6 14.61 3.03 11.96
N GLU A 7 14.47 1.88 12.61
CA GLU A 7 13.84 0.75 11.96
C GLU A 7 12.35 1.10 11.82
N PRO A 8 11.80 1.09 10.60
CA PRO A 8 10.37 1.32 10.43
C PRO A 8 9.58 0.30 11.26
N ASP A 9 8.50 0.76 11.88
CA ASP A 9 7.60 -0.07 12.67
C ASP A 9 6.93 -1.11 11.77
N LYS A 10 7.50 -2.31 11.75
CA LYS A 10 7.12 -3.38 10.82
C LYS A 10 5.66 -3.80 10.99
N ASP A 11 5.19 -3.85 12.24
CA ASP A 11 3.82 -4.25 12.54
C ASP A 11 2.84 -3.21 11.98
N ARG A 12 3.15 -1.92 12.18
CA ARG A 12 2.34 -0.82 11.63
C ARG A 12 2.35 -0.80 10.09
N VAL A 13 3.50 -1.05 9.47
CA VAL A 13 3.66 -1.09 8.02
C VAL A 13 2.85 -2.24 7.41
N GLU A 14 2.83 -3.41 8.06
CA GLU A 14 2.04 -4.57 7.63
C GLU A 14 0.53 -4.30 7.75
N GLU A 15 0.08 -3.68 8.86
CA GLU A 15 -1.31 -3.26 9.02
C GLU A 15 -1.75 -2.30 7.90
N ILE A 16 -0.93 -1.29 7.60
CA ILE A 16 -1.23 -0.31 6.55
C ILE A 16 -1.26 -1.00 5.18
N ALA A 17 -0.29 -1.87 4.89
CA ALA A 17 -0.24 -2.62 3.63
C ALA A 17 -1.50 -3.48 3.43
N GLN A 18 -1.92 -4.19 4.47
CA GLN A 18 -3.11 -5.02 4.44
C GLN A 18 -4.37 -4.17 4.21
N ARG A 19 -4.48 -3.02 4.88
CA ARG A 19 -5.62 -2.11 4.69
C ARG A 19 -5.66 -1.51 3.28
N MET A 20 -4.50 -1.12 2.74
CA MET A 20 -4.38 -0.63 1.37
C MET A 20 -4.79 -1.69 0.35
N LYS A 21 -4.40 -2.95 0.58
CA LYS A 21 -4.82 -4.09 -0.24
C LYS A 21 -6.33 -4.27 -0.23
N GLU A 22 -6.96 -4.29 0.94
CA GLU A 22 -8.42 -4.41 1.06
C GLU A 22 -9.16 -3.29 0.30
N ILE A 23 -8.68 -2.05 0.41
CA ILE A 23 -9.28 -0.91 -0.29
C ILE A 23 -9.29 -1.15 -1.80
N ILE A 24 -8.16 -1.57 -2.37
CA ILE A 24 -8.04 -1.83 -3.80
C ILE A 24 -8.97 -2.97 -4.23
N GLU A 25 -8.86 -4.14 -3.57
CA GLU A 25 -9.58 -5.35 -3.97
C GLU A 25 -11.10 -5.20 -3.85
N THR A 26 -11.57 -4.44 -2.85
CA THR A 26 -13.01 -4.26 -2.60
C THR A 26 -13.62 -3.09 -3.37
N THR A 27 -12.86 -2.03 -3.63
CA THR A 27 -13.40 -0.76 -4.12
C THR A 27 -13.15 -0.57 -5.61
N TRP A 28 -11.94 -0.88 -6.10
CA TRP A 28 -11.54 -0.53 -7.48
C TRP A 28 -12.22 -1.39 -8.55
N LEU A 29 -12.65 -2.61 -8.19
CA LEU A 29 -13.45 -3.45 -9.09
C LEU A 29 -14.93 -3.02 -9.11
N ARG A 30 -15.45 -2.47 -8.00
CA ARG A 30 -16.88 -2.19 -7.83
C ARG A 30 -17.30 -0.83 -8.37
N ASP A 31 -16.44 0.18 -8.27
CA ASP A 31 -16.78 1.52 -8.74
C ASP A 31 -15.54 2.26 -9.28
N PRO A 32 -15.49 2.61 -10.59
CA PRO A 32 -14.42 3.43 -11.14
C PRO A 32 -14.46 4.88 -10.64
N ASN A 33 -15.62 5.34 -10.13
CA ASN A 33 -15.73 6.59 -9.39
C ASN A 33 -15.57 6.30 -7.90
N LEU A 34 -14.35 5.91 -7.52
CA LEU A 34 -13.86 5.80 -6.14
C LEU A 34 -14.67 6.67 -5.18
N ASN A 35 -15.33 6.03 -4.20
CA ASN A 35 -15.82 6.71 -3.01
C ASN A 35 -14.69 7.63 -2.51
N LYS A 36 -14.90 8.95 -2.56
CA LYS A 36 -13.86 9.95 -2.23
C LYS A 36 -13.17 9.62 -0.91
N GLU A 37 -13.95 9.18 0.07
CA GLU A 37 -13.47 8.78 1.39
C GLU A 37 -12.43 7.64 1.32
N THR A 38 -12.65 6.63 0.48
CA THR A 38 -11.74 5.49 0.36
C THR A 38 -10.47 5.85 -0.43
N ALA A 39 -10.58 6.73 -1.42
CA ALA A 39 -9.41 7.29 -2.10
C ALA A 39 -8.57 8.16 -1.16
N GLU A 40 -9.22 8.97 -0.32
CA GLU A 40 -8.57 9.79 0.71
C GLU A 40 -7.91 8.90 1.77
N GLU A 41 -8.57 7.85 2.25
CA GLU A 41 -8.01 6.85 3.16
C GLU A 41 -6.74 6.22 2.57
N TYR A 42 -6.79 5.78 1.30
CA TYR A 42 -5.63 5.21 0.62
C TYR A 42 -4.44 6.20 0.53
N GLN A 43 -4.70 7.46 0.21
CA GLN A 43 -3.66 8.49 0.14
C GLN A 43 -3.05 8.80 1.51
N LEU A 44 -3.86 8.82 2.57
CA LEU A 44 -3.39 9.00 3.94
C LEU A 44 -2.48 7.84 4.37
N LEU A 45 -2.89 6.61 4.10
CA LEU A 45 -2.12 5.40 4.40
C LEU A 45 -0.79 5.36 3.65
N ARG A 46 -0.81 5.70 2.35
CA ARG A 46 0.41 5.83 1.54
C ARG A 46 1.36 6.87 2.14
N LYS A 47 0.83 8.04 2.50
CA LYS A 47 1.62 9.11 3.08
C LYS A 47 2.23 8.71 4.43
N GLU A 48 1.49 7.96 5.26
CA GLU A 48 2.02 7.45 6.53
C GLU A 48 3.26 6.56 6.32
N ILE A 49 3.25 5.68 5.31
CA ILE A 49 4.43 4.86 4.97
C ILE A 49 5.57 5.71 4.38
N GLU A 50 5.24 6.70 3.55
CA GLU A 50 6.24 7.63 2.99
C GLU A 50 6.89 8.51 4.07
N ASP A 51 6.13 8.97 5.07
CA ASP A 51 6.63 9.73 6.21
C ASP A 51 7.55 8.89 7.12
N MET A 52 7.40 7.57 7.12
CA MET A 52 8.35 6.62 7.74
C MET A 52 9.61 6.39 6.89
N GLY A 53 9.73 7.06 5.75
CA GLY A 53 10.88 6.96 4.85
C GLY A 53 10.86 5.70 3.99
N MET A 54 9.71 5.08 3.76
CA MET A 54 9.54 3.93 2.87
C MET A 54 8.80 4.33 1.59
N HIS A 55 8.88 3.50 0.55
CA HIS A 55 8.14 3.70 -0.69
C HIS A 55 7.11 2.59 -0.89
N VAL A 56 5.89 2.96 -1.27
CA VAL A 56 4.80 2.01 -1.54
C VAL A 56 4.57 1.92 -3.03
N GLU A 57 4.71 0.71 -3.56
CA GLU A 57 4.23 0.34 -4.89
C GLU A 57 3.06 -0.62 -4.75
N HIS A 58 2.14 -0.57 -5.70
CA HIS A 58 1.04 -1.53 -5.78
C HIS A 58 0.87 -1.99 -7.21
N GLU A 59 0.63 -3.29 -7.37
CA GLU A 59 0.20 -3.90 -8.63
C GLU A 59 -1.21 -4.47 -8.47
N THR A 60 -2.01 -4.37 -9.52
CA THR A 60 -3.36 -4.95 -9.55
C THR A 60 -3.48 -5.94 -10.68
N LYS A 61 -3.92 -7.15 -10.37
CA LYS A 61 -4.17 -8.23 -11.34
C LYS A 61 -5.67 -8.50 -11.38
N LEU A 62 -6.26 -8.34 -12.56
CA LEU A 62 -7.68 -8.65 -12.77
C LEU A 62 -7.81 -10.11 -13.17
N ASN A 63 -8.40 -10.92 -12.29
CA ASN A 63 -8.69 -12.32 -12.55
C ASN A 63 -10.14 -12.45 -13.05
N LEU A 64 -10.30 -12.70 -14.34
CA LEU A 64 -11.60 -12.88 -15.01
C LEU A 64 -12.06 -14.35 -15.04
N GLU A 65 -11.18 -15.29 -14.69
CA GLU A 65 -11.42 -16.73 -14.83
C GLU A 65 -11.95 -17.37 -13.53
N ASP A 66 -12.12 -16.59 -12.46
CA ASP A 66 -12.66 -17.08 -11.19
C ASP A 66 -14.14 -17.45 -11.34
N SER A 67 -14.50 -18.67 -10.94
CA SER A 67 -15.85 -19.22 -11.03
C SER A 67 -16.88 -18.47 -10.18
N SER A 68 -16.43 -17.61 -9.27
CA SER A 68 -17.26 -16.76 -8.41
C SER A 68 -17.53 -15.37 -9.03
N GLY A 69 -17.01 -15.10 -10.23
CA GLY A 69 -17.04 -13.80 -10.90
C GLY A 69 -15.69 -13.09 -10.88
N PRO A 70 -15.53 -12.00 -11.67
CA PRO A 70 -14.27 -11.30 -11.79
C PRO A 70 -13.80 -10.78 -10.42
N LYS A 71 -12.51 -10.98 -10.11
CA LYS A 71 -11.87 -10.50 -8.88
C LYS A 71 -10.65 -9.65 -9.21
N LEU A 72 -10.46 -8.57 -8.45
CA LEU A 72 -9.22 -7.80 -8.48
C LEU A 72 -8.36 -8.30 -7.34
N GLU A 73 -7.15 -8.73 -7.67
CA GLU A 73 -6.12 -9.06 -6.69
C GLU A 73 -5.12 -7.90 -6.65
N ALA A 74 -4.79 -7.44 -5.45
CA ALA A 74 -3.82 -6.38 -5.25
C ALA A 74 -2.58 -6.88 -4.51
N GLU A 75 -1.42 -6.47 -4.99
CA GLU A 75 -0.12 -6.78 -4.41
C GLU A 75 0.53 -5.47 -3.99
N ILE A 76 0.67 -5.26 -2.68
CA ILE A 76 1.34 -4.07 -2.11
C ILE A 76 2.78 -4.44 -1.81
N THR A 77 3.73 -3.74 -2.44
CA THR A 77 5.16 -3.88 -2.19
C THR A 77 5.69 -2.65 -1.47
N ILE A 78 6.34 -2.85 -0.33
CA ILE A 78 6.93 -1.76 0.46
C ILE A 78 8.44 -1.85 0.37
N TRP A 79 9.04 -0.80 -0.19
CA TRP A 79 10.46 -0.66 -0.37
C TRP A 79 11.06 0.19 0.75
N ILE A 80 12.01 -0.38 1.48
CA ILE A 80 12.83 0.37 2.43
C ILE A 80 14.05 0.91 1.67
N PRO A 81 14.17 2.22 1.44
CA PRO A 81 15.31 2.78 0.75
C PRO A 81 16.56 2.49 1.57
N LYS A 82 17.52 1.80 0.94
CA LYS A 82 18.88 1.77 1.47
C LYS A 82 19.44 3.17 1.29
N ASN A 83 19.90 3.82 2.37
CA ASN A 83 20.58 5.12 2.29
C ASN A 83 21.74 5.00 1.30
N ILE A 84 21.56 5.47 0.07
CA ILE A 84 22.64 5.62 -0.90
C ILE A 84 23.20 7.02 -0.69
N THR A 85 24.34 7.11 -0.02
CA THR A 85 25.13 8.34 0.01
C THR A 85 25.80 8.49 -1.34
N ILE A 86 25.37 9.47 -2.14
CA ILE A 86 26.09 9.90 -3.34
C ILE A 86 27.23 10.81 -2.84
N GLN A 87 28.48 10.38 -3.03
CA GLN A 87 29.69 11.18 -2.78
C GLN A 87 30.13 11.90 -4.06
#